data_AF-A0AAV9XEI5-F1
#
_entry.id   AF-A0AAV9XEI5-F1
#
_cell.length_a   1.000
_cell.length_b   1.000
_cell.length_c   1.000
_cell.angle_alpha   90.00
_cell.angle_beta   90.00
_cell.angle_gamma   90.00
#
_symmetry.space_group_name_H-M   'P 1'
#
loop_
_entity.id
_entity.type
_entity.pdbx_description
1 polymer ?
#
loop_
_entity_poly.entity_id
_entity_poly.type
_entity_poly.pdbx_seq_one_letter_code
_entity_poly.pdbx_strand_id
1 'polypeptide(L)'
;MVFLFFCQIYLGAAYSYDADLFLKQPVVGTWAYPGGRISERSFACIVKASLRKNKASFEILDDLFDPNTGELSHYLLPPRKFSIYRVQSQYLGNLFYIFDIGLRAVDEDPSIIRELEFDIEEKFKTQGRADDYPFDDCYQNRNGYDAEPAASATTRWYDVPVKTPQLRKPTSTPTPKTPDLTTLETVSPLAPIPTNQILVIRDAPQELVLLSSPRQGTQGLPSDLPPKIKGTFYNWGMPGNGVVVYVLDTGCDRSHPEFKNANFEDWIDIGRFPLERGTDVWQNYHGSIMSAHISGDTVGVSQYAGLVNVPFFDGTLGFELTTALEVLAKTFDHIKSNNSHRPCILNLSWGFNLGDDIPFIRALFGDILKELTNLGNVIIVTSAGNDSPATRITKVPTIYGYDKSFKNLVVAGAVDPVNFANLLQSDTMLTNMVWALGQSVTELQQPDLRLDPRYLQRSDYYAKGYGGTSAATATTSGLLAVFLSQNLNSKAPLDEQVSSAVEKLKTISFPRKEGGVPIIHNGFTPDDWPKRDQKLVGYKSKKGKSRCILLRLEKYLCF
;
A
#
# COMPACT_ATOMS: atom_id res chain seq x y z
N MET A 1 -17.01 -9.21 -62.07
CA MET A 1 -16.37 -9.41 -60.75
C MET A 1 -15.51 -8.18 -60.50
N VAL A 2 -16.04 -7.21 -59.76
CA VAL A 2 -15.45 -5.86 -59.63
C VAL A 2 -15.36 -5.52 -58.14
N PHE A 3 -14.17 -5.08 -57.74
CA PHE A 3 -13.80 -4.52 -56.43
C PHE A 3 -14.63 -3.27 -56.11
N LEU A 4 -15.07 -3.08 -54.86
CA LEU A 4 -15.60 -1.81 -54.38
C LEU A 4 -14.99 -1.42 -53.02
N PHE A 5 -14.22 -0.33 -53.10
CA PHE A 5 -13.81 0.56 -52.02
C PHE A 5 -15.04 1.19 -51.34
N PHE A 6 -15.00 1.37 -50.03
CA PHE A 6 -15.88 2.31 -49.32
C PHE A 6 -15.07 3.49 -48.79
N CYS A 7 -15.37 4.66 -49.36
CA CYS A 7 -14.94 5.98 -48.90
C CYS A 7 -15.79 6.39 -47.68
N GLN A 8 -15.15 6.87 -46.61
CA GLN A 8 -15.84 7.43 -45.45
C GLN A 8 -15.71 8.96 -45.50
N ILE A 9 -16.86 9.63 -45.55
CA ILE A 9 -17.01 11.09 -45.65
C ILE A 9 -16.73 11.70 -44.27
N TYR A 10 -15.76 12.61 -44.21
CA TYR A 10 -15.55 13.53 -43.10
C TYR A 10 -16.56 14.67 -43.17
N LEU A 11 -17.34 14.87 -42.11
CA LEU A 11 -18.04 16.14 -41.83
C LEU A 11 -17.42 16.73 -40.56
N GLY A 12 -16.56 17.73 -40.75
CA GLY A 12 -16.00 18.54 -39.67
C GLY A 12 -17.02 19.59 -39.23
N ALA A 13 -17.41 19.55 -37.96
CA ALA A 13 -18.00 20.69 -37.27
C ALA A 13 -16.93 21.26 -36.34
N ALA A 14 -16.35 22.40 -36.75
CA ALA A 14 -15.49 23.20 -35.88
C ALA A 14 -16.39 23.99 -34.91
N TYR A 15 -16.26 23.71 -33.62
CA TYR A 15 -16.75 24.59 -32.56
C TYR A 15 -15.56 25.38 -32.03
N SER A 16 -15.55 26.69 -32.26
CA SER A 16 -14.67 27.60 -31.51
C SER A 16 -15.20 27.71 -30.09
N TYR A 17 -14.45 27.18 -29.13
CA TYR A 17 -14.75 27.42 -27.72
C TYR A 17 -14.24 28.79 -27.30
N ASP A 18 -15.14 29.57 -26.72
CA ASP A 18 -14.89 30.90 -26.18
C ASP A 18 -14.07 30.77 -24.88
N ALA A 19 -12.79 31.15 -24.95
CA ALA A 19 -11.84 31.03 -23.85
C ALA A 19 -12.15 31.97 -22.65
N ASP A 20 -13.03 32.96 -22.85
CA ASP A 20 -13.30 33.99 -21.84
C ASP A 20 -14.30 33.56 -20.75
N LEU A 21 -15.01 32.43 -20.91
CA LEU A 21 -15.99 31.99 -19.90
C LEU A 21 -15.36 31.25 -18.70
N PHE A 22 -14.16 30.69 -18.85
CA PHE A 22 -13.50 29.88 -17.81
C PHE A 22 -12.63 30.68 -16.83
N LEU A 23 -12.32 31.94 -17.16
CA LEU A 23 -11.48 32.79 -16.32
C LEU A 23 -12.21 33.46 -15.16
N LYS A 24 -13.56 33.36 -15.08
CA LYS A 24 -14.31 34.17 -14.10
C LYS A 24 -14.55 33.50 -12.76
N GLN A 25 -14.63 32.17 -12.64
CA GLN A 25 -14.64 31.45 -11.35
C GLN A 25 -14.19 30.00 -11.53
N PRO A 26 -12.96 29.60 -11.12
CA PRO A 26 -12.61 28.19 -11.05
C PRO A 26 -13.47 27.52 -9.97
N VAL A 27 -14.23 26.49 -10.36
CA VAL A 27 -14.86 25.59 -9.40
C VAL A 27 -13.73 24.78 -8.75
N VAL A 28 -13.65 24.82 -7.43
CA VAL A 28 -12.68 24.01 -6.67
C VAL A 28 -12.91 22.53 -7.03
N GLY A 29 -11.96 21.92 -7.75
CA GLY A 29 -12.01 20.51 -8.14
C GLY A 29 -11.95 20.19 -9.64
N THR A 30 -11.97 21.17 -10.55
CA THR A 30 -11.89 20.92 -12.01
C THR A 30 -10.53 21.32 -12.62
N TRP A 31 -9.42 20.97 -11.97
CA TRP A 31 -8.08 21.21 -12.51
C TRP A 31 -7.62 20.14 -13.52
N ALA A 32 -8.36 19.04 -13.62
CA ALA A 32 -8.10 18.04 -14.65
C ALA A 32 -8.66 18.50 -16.01
N TYR A 33 -7.82 19.12 -16.83
CA TYR A 33 -8.13 19.34 -18.24
C TYR A 33 -8.43 17.97 -18.89
N PRO A 34 -9.55 17.79 -19.61
CA PRO A 34 -9.81 16.56 -20.33
C PRO A 34 -8.85 16.47 -21.52
N GLY A 35 -7.70 15.83 -21.32
CA GLY A 35 -6.66 15.61 -22.34
C GLY A 35 -5.35 16.37 -22.13
N GLY A 36 -5.24 17.20 -21.08
CA GLY A 36 -4.00 17.85 -20.69
C GLY A 36 -3.77 17.59 -19.21
N ARG A 37 -2.79 16.76 -18.86
CA ARG A 37 -2.25 16.93 -17.50
C ARG A 37 -1.77 18.37 -17.49
N ILE A 38 -2.31 19.24 -16.63
CA ILE A 38 -1.51 20.37 -16.16
C ILE A 38 -0.26 19.65 -15.67
N SER A 39 0.82 19.70 -16.44
CA SER A 39 2.06 19.04 -16.05
C SER A 39 2.61 19.89 -14.93
N GLU A 40 2.02 19.74 -13.75
CA GLU A 40 2.47 20.40 -12.54
C GLU A 40 3.94 20.01 -12.39
N ARG A 41 4.81 20.99 -12.58
CA ARG A 41 6.22 20.85 -12.27
C ARG A 41 6.35 21.22 -10.80
N SER A 42 6.07 20.23 -9.97
CA SER A 42 6.38 20.27 -8.56
C SER A 42 7.89 20.25 -8.39
N PHE A 43 8.41 21.14 -7.58
CA PHE A 43 9.81 21.22 -7.22
C PHE A 43 9.96 20.86 -5.75
N ALA A 44 10.80 19.89 -5.43
CA ALA A 44 10.95 19.39 -4.08
C ALA A 44 12.36 19.70 -3.54
N CYS A 45 12.42 20.43 -2.43
CA CYS A 45 13.65 20.78 -1.73
C CYS A 45 13.80 19.97 -0.45
N ILE A 46 14.86 19.16 -0.33
CA ILE A 46 15.13 18.39 0.89
C ILE A 46 15.77 19.26 1.96
N VAL A 47 15.23 19.17 3.18
CA VAL A 47 15.75 19.85 4.35
C VAL A 47 16.95 19.09 4.95
N LYS A 48 18.02 19.83 5.20
CA LYS A 48 19.21 19.42 5.96
C LYS A 48 18.84 18.70 7.24
N ALA A 49 19.43 17.52 7.44
CA ALA A 49 19.19 16.72 8.64
C ALA A 49 19.38 17.50 9.95
N SER A 50 20.40 18.36 10.02
CA SER A 50 20.70 19.22 11.18
C SER A 50 19.67 20.33 11.42
N LEU A 51 18.94 20.75 10.38
CA LEU A 51 18.00 21.87 10.43
C LEU A 51 16.54 21.44 10.46
N ARG A 52 16.21 20.15 10.31
CA ARG A 52 14.81 19.65 10.31
C ARG A 52 13.99 20.13 11.52
N LYS A 53 14.64 20.36 12.67
CA LYS A 53 13.98 20.84 13.91
C LYS A 53 14.15 22.34 14.18
N ASN A 54 14.86 23.07 13.32
CA ASN A 54 15.11 24.51 13.47
C ASN A 54 13.89 25.32 13.02
N LYS A 55 12.98 25.64 13.95
CA LYS A 55 11.76 26.40 13.66
C LYS A 55 12.04 27.75 12.98
N ALA A 56 13.10 28.44 13.40
CA ALA A 56 13.40 29.79 12.92
C ALA A 56 13.79 29.82 11.44
N SER A 57 14.38 28.74 10.89
CA SER A 57 14.64 28.65 9.44
C SER A 57 13.34 28.55 8.65
N PHE A 58 12.34 27.84 9.19
CA PHE A 58 11.06 27.63 8.50
C PHE A 58 10.12 28.82 8.62
N GLU A 59 10.19 29.58 9.71
CA GLU A 59 9.48 30.87 9.82
C GLU A 59 9.92 31.84 8.71
N ILE A 60 11.22 31.90 8.39
CA ILE A 60 11.71 32.70 7.24
C ILE A 60 11.10 32.21 5.93
N LEU A 61 11.10 30.90 5.67
CA LEU A 61 10.54 30.36 4.44
C LEU A 61 9.02 30.63 4.34
N ASP A 62 8.30 30.41 5.43
CA ASP A 62 6.86 30.64 5.50
C ASP A 62 6.55 32.13 5.24
N ASP A 63 7.35 33.07 5.76
CA ASP A 63 7.23 34.51 5.50
C ASP A 63 7.58 34.88 4.04
N LEU A 64 8.66 34.33 3.49
CA LEU A 64 9.10 34.58 2.11
C LEU A 64 8.04 34.15 1.08
N PHE A 65 7.31 33.08 1.39
CA PHE A 65 6.28 32.51 0.53
C PHE A 65 4.85 32.82 0.97
N ASP A 66 4.64 33.73 1.93
CA ASP A 66 3.31 34.15 2.33
C ASP A 66 2.49 34.57 1.09
N PRO A 67 1.31 33.99 0.84
CA PRO A 67 0.54 34.24 -0.39
C PRO A 67 0.21 35.70 -0.69
N ASN A 68 0.16 36.53 0.35
CA ASN A 68 -0.30 37.93 0.28
C ASN A 68 0.86 38.93 0.34
N THR A 69 1.91 38.61 1.08
CA THR A 69 2.98 39.54 1.45
C THR A 69 4.39 39.02 1.13
N GLY A 70 4.53 37.72 0.87
CA GLY A 70 5.82 37.08 0.64
C GLY A 70 6.45 37.57 -0.66
N GLU A 71 7.69 38.03 -0.57
CA GLU A 71 8.45 38.56 -1.70
C GLU A 71 8.68 37.51 -2.79
N LEU A 72 8.78 36.23 -2.41
CA LEU A 72 8.97 35.09 -3.34
C LEU A 72 7.65 34.40 -3.72
N SER A 73 6.51 34.89 -3.23
CA SER A 73 5.19 34.31 -3.55
C SER A 73 4.83 34.40 -5.03
N HIS A 74 5.50 35.25 -5.81
CA HIS A 74 5.29 35.42 -7.24
C HIS A 74 5.81 34.22 -8.07
N TYR A 75 6.72 33.41 -7.53
CA TYR A 75 7.15 32.15 -8.14
C TYR A 75 6.04 31.09 -8.11
N LEU A 76 5.13 31.17 -7.13
CA LEU A 76 4.10 30.15 -6.89
C LEU A 76 2.92 30.27 -7.85
N LEU A 77 2.41 29.13 -8.28
CA LEU A 77 1.16 29.05 -9.03
C LEU A 77 -0.04 29.59 -8.23
N PRO A 78 -1.00 30.29 -8.86
CA PRO A 78 -2.28 30.56 -8.22
C PRO A 78 -3.13 29.29 -8.13
N PRO A 79 -3.85 29.03 -7.01
CA PRO A 79 -3.83 29.80 -5.75
C PRO A 79 -2.60 29.50 -4.89
N ARG A 80 -1.78 30.54 -4.63
CA ARG A 80 -0.44 30.43 -3.99
C ARG A 80 -0.42 29.67 -2.67
N LYS A 81 -1.47 29.81 -1.86
CA LYS A 81 -1.60 29.11 -0.57
C LYS A 81 -1.58 27.57 -0.68
N PHE A 82 -1.85 27.02 -1.86
CA PHE A 82 -1.80 25.59 -2.12
C PHE A 82 -0.59 25.19 -2.97
N SER A 83 0.22 26.15 -3.41
CA SER A 83 1.39 25.92 -4.28
C SER A 83 2.70 25.86 -3.51
N ILE A 84 2.65 25.95 -2.18
CA ILE A 84 3.74 25.56 -1.30
C ILE A 84 3.22 24.55 -0.30
N TYR A 85 3.99 23.48 -0.09
CA TYR A 85 3.64 22.42 0.84
C TYR A 85 4.84 21.95 1.62
N ARG A 86 4.74 22.03 2.94
CA ARG A 86 5.78 21.56 3.84
C ARG A 86 5.46 20.16 4.31
N VAL A 87 6.31 19.20 3.98
CA VAL A 87 6.22 17.85 4.55
C VAL A 87 6.93 17.84 5.89
N GLN A 88 6.10 17.81 6.94
CA GLN A 88 6.52 17.87 8.33
C GLN A 88 6.15 16.59 9.05
N SER A 89 7.09 16.09 9.85
CA SER A 89 6.86 15.07 10.86
C SER A 89 7.02 15.68 12.26
N GLN A 90 6.13 15.30 13.17
CA GLN A 90 6.16 15.71 14.58
C GLN A 90 7.47 15.33 15.27
N TYR A 91 8.04 14.17 14.90
CA TYR A 91 9.22 13.62 15.57
C TYR A 91 10.51 13.77 14.76
N LEU A 92 10.43 13.76 13.42
CA LEU A 92 11.56 13.90 12.51
C LEU A 92 11.80 15.35 12.07
N GLY A 93 10.86 16.26 12.33
CA GLY A 93 10.93 17.66 11.92
C GLY A 93 10.46 17.87 10.47
N ASN A 94 10.84 18.99 9.87
CA ASN A 94 10.55 19.29 8.47
C ASN A 94 11.50 18.51 7.57
N LEU A 95 10.95 17.74 6.63
CA LEU A 95 11.73 16.84 5.79
C LEU A 95 12.03 17.44 4.42
N PHE A 96 11.03 18.08 3.81
CA PHE A 96 11.17 18.75 2.53
C PHE A 96 10.03 19.74 2.30
N TYR A 97 10.25 20.65 1.35
CA TYR A 97 9.25 21.56 0.82
C TYR A 97 8.94 21.17 -0.62
N ILE A 98 7.67 21.25 -1.01
CA ILE A 98 7.21 21.14 -2.40
C ILE A 98 6.70 22.51 -2.83
N PHE A 99 7.16 22.98 -3.98
CA PHE A 99 6.78 24.23 -4.61
C PHE A 99 6.17 23.95 -5.98
N ASP A 100 4.97 24.43 -6.26
CA ASP A 100 4.36 24.37 -7.59
C ASP A 100 4.61 25.70 -8.29
N ILE A 101 5.46 25.67 -9.31
CA ILE A 101 5.96 26.86 -10.00
C ILE A 101 5.31 26.95 -11.38
N GLY A 102 5.08 28.18 -11.86
CA GLY A 102 4.39 28.46 -13.12
C GLY A 102 4.99 27.79 -14.35
N LEU A 103 4.18 27.00 -15.08
CA LEU A 103 4.57 26.19 -16.24
C LEU A 103 5.32 26.94 -17.36
N ARG A 104 4.81 28.12 -17.76
CA ARG A 104 5.45 28.91 -18.83
C ARG A 104 6.90 29.25 -18.48
N ALA A 105 7.18 29.50 -17.21
CA ALA A 105 8.49 29.93 -16.80
C ALA A 105 9.53 28.80 -16.84
N VAL A 106 9.16 27.56 -16.51
CA VAL A 106 10.13 26.43 -16.42
C VAL A 106 10.40 25.75 -17.77
N ASP A 107 9.41 25.69 -18.67
CA ASP A 107 9.62 25.14 -20.02
C ASP A 107 10.38 26.10 -20.91
N GLU A 108 10.16 27.40 -20.75
CA GLU A 108 10.89 28.45 -21.47
C GLU A 108 12.28 28.68 -20.88
N ASP A 109 12.44 28.53 -19.55
CA ASP A 109 13.71 28.73 -18.87
C ASP A 109 13.91 27.85 -17.63
N PRO A 110 14.68 26.74 -17.74
CA PRO A 110 15.08 25.93 -16.60
C PRO A 110 15.91 26.68 -15.53
N SER A 111 16.40 27.88 -15.84
CA SER A 111 17.16 28.71 -14.89
C SER A 111 16.29 29.21 -13.74
N ILE A 112 14.96 29.30 -13.89
CA ILE A 112 14.06 29.80 -12.84
C ILE A 112 14.15 29.00 -11.54
N ILE A 113 14.46 27.70 -11.63
CA ILE A 113 14.67 26.86 -10.45
C ILE A 113 15.92 27.33 -9.69
N ARG A 114 17.01 27.60 -10.42
CA ARG A 114 18.25 28.09 -9.81
C ARG A 114 18.10 29.53 -9.31
N GLU A 115 17.29 30.33 -9.98
CA GLU A 115 16.95 31.68 -9.54
C GLU A 115 16.18 31.62 -8.23
N LEU A 116 15.16 30.76 -8.12
CA LEU A 116 14.43 30.54 -6.87
C LEU A 116 15.36 30.07 -5.74
N GLU A 117 16.22 29.08 -5.99
CA GLU A 117 17.20 28.61 -5.01
C GLU A 117 18.14 29.75 -4.57
N PHE A 118 18.65 30.52 -5.53
CA PHE A 118 19.53 31.66 -5.29
C PHE A 118 18.84 32.74 -4.46
N ASP A 119 17.61 33.10 -4.81
CA ASP A 119 16.81 34.11 -4.10
C ASP A 119 16.53 33.67 -2.66
N ILE A 120 16.18 32.40 -2.44
CA ILE A 120 16.02 31.87 -1.08
C ILE A 120 17.36 31.99 -0.33
N GLU A 121 18.46 31.53 -0.92
CA GLU A 121 19.79 31.58 -0.28
C GLU A 121 20.23 33.02 0.04
N GLU A 122 19.99 33.97 -0.86
CA GLU A 122 20.29 35.39 -0.67
C GLU A 122 19.48 35.98 0.48
N LYS A 123 18.20 35.59 0.64
CA LYS A 123 17.39 36.04 1.78
C LYS A 123 17.95 35.55 3.12
N PHE A 124 18.40 34.30 3.19
CA PHE A 124 19.10 33.81 4.38
C PHE A 124 20.42 34.57 4.63
N LYS A 125 21.22 34.83 3.59
CA LYS A 125 22.48 35.59 3.70
C LYS A 125 22.28 37.02 4.18
N THR A 126 21.33 37.75 3.58
CA THR A 126 21.06 39.17 3.89
C THR A 126 20.50 39.37 5.30
N GLN A 127 19.81 38.37 5.85
CA GLN A 127 19.37 38.34 7.25
C GLN A 127 20.48 37.93 8.24
N GLY A 128 21.71 37.71 7.78
CA GLY A 128 22.81 37.24 8.63
C GLY A 128 22.66 35.79 9.08
N ARG A 129 21.88 35.00 8.34
CA ARG A 129 21.48 33.62 8.66
C ARG A 129 21.89 32.63 7.56
N ALA A 130 23.02 32.87 6.90
CA ALA A 130 23.52 31.99 5.83
C ALA A 130 23.66 30.53 6.27
N ASP A 131 24.13 30.29 7.50
CA ASP A 131 24.29 28.94 8.07
C ASP A 131 22.95 28.23 8.35
N ASP A 132 21.84 28.97 8.37
CA ASP A 132 20.49 28.45 8.59
C ASP A 132 19.76 28.12 7.28
N TYR A 133 20.40 28.28 6.11
CA TYR A 133 19.82 27.91 4.81
C TYR A 133 19.43 26.41 4.84
N PRO A 134 18.12 26.09 4.75
CA PRO A 134 17.62 24.80 5.22
C PRO A 134 17.79 23.67 4.21
N PHE A 135 18.06 23.96 2.95
CA PHE A 135 18.04 22.95 1.90
C PHE A 135 19.43 22.35 1.63
N ASP A 136 19.47 21.03 1.49
CA ASP A 136 20.65 20.29 1.02
C ASP A 136 20.70 20.26 -0.51
N ASP A 137 19.57 19.91 -1.11
CA ASP A 137 19.40 19.78 -2.54
C ASP A 137 17.92 20.01 -2.87
N CYS A 138 17.66 20.45 -4.08
CA CYS A 138 16.32 20.53 -4.60
C CYS A 138 16.26 19.95 -6.01
N TYR A 139 15.15 19.29 -6.32
CA TYR A 139 15.00 18.65 -7.61
C TYR A 139 13.63 18.91 -8.20
N GLN A 140 13.64 18.99 -9.52
CA GLN A 140 12.42 18.97 -10.29
C GLN A 140 11.81 17.58 -10.17
N ASN A 141 10.63 17.50 -9.56
CA ASN A 141 9.85 16.28 -9.59
C ASN A 141 9.26 16.13 -10.99
N ARG A 142 10.06 15.57 -11.91
CA ARG A 142 9.54 15.13 -13.18
C ARG A 142 8.68 13.92 -12.86
N ASN A 143 7.36 14.08 -12.98
CA ASN A 143 6.42 12.96 -12.93
C ASN A 143 7.00 11.81 -13.76
N GLY A 144 7.50 10.76 -13.08
CA GLY A 144 8.32 9.69 -13.65
C GLY A 144 7.55 8.74 -14.58
N TYR A 145 6.41 9.19 -15.09
CA TYR A 145 5.61 8.51 -16.07
C TYR A 145 5.82 9.14 -17.45
N ASP A 146 6.97 8.81 -18.06
CA ASP A 146 6.99 8.49 -19.48
C ASP A 146 6.28 7.14 -19.72
N ALA A 147 5.14 6.88 -19.05
CA ALA A 147 4.23 5.86 -19.58
C ALA A 147 3.75 6.42 -20.90
N GLU A 148 3.92 5.63 -21.96
CA GLU A 148 3.09 5.78 -23.14
C GLU A 148 1.66 6.11 -22.69
N PRO A 149 1.03 7.17 -23.24
CA PRO A 149 -0.32 7.53 -22.86
C PRO A 149 -1.17 6.27 -22.99
N ALA A 150 -1.72 5.78 -21.87
CA ALA A 150 -2.55 4.60 -21.86
C ALA A 150 -3.64 4.77 -22.93
N ALA A 151 -3.46 4.11 -24.08
CA ALA A 151 -4.19 4.37 -25.31
C ALA A 151 -5.67 3.91 -25.25
N SER A 152 -6.22 3.71 -24.06
CA SER A 152 -7.56 3.13 -23.86
C SER A 152 -8.44 3.88 -22.85
N ALA A 153 -8.02 5.03 -22.31
CA ALA A 153 -8.84 5.80 -21.36
C ALA A 153 -9.80 6.82 -22.02
N THR A 154 -10.08 6.71 -23.32
CA THR A 154 -10.94 7.67 -24.06
C THR A 154 -12.42 7.31 -24.12
N THR A 155 -12.86 6.26 -23.43
CA THR A 155 -14.29 5.97 -23.26
C THR A 155 -14.63 5.85 -21.79
N ARG A 156 -14.97 6.97 -21.16
CA ARG A 156 -15.63 6.93 -19.86
C ARG A 156 -17.07 6.48 -20.07
N TRP A 157 -17.64 5.73 -19.13
CA TRP A 157 -19.00 5.19 -19.24
C TRP A 157 -20.10 6.26 -19.30
N TYR A 158 -19.77 7.53 -19.02
CA TYR A 158 -20.66 8.69 -19.20
C TYR A 158 -20.50 9.40 -20.55
N ASP A 159 -19.55 8.99 -21.41
CA ASP A 159 -19.37 9.54 -22.76
C ASP A 159 -20.29 8.86 -23.80
N VAL A 160 -21.14 7.91 -23.37
CA VAL A 160 -22.16 7.30 -24.23
C VAL A 160 -23.40 8.19 -24.21
N PRO A 161 -23.87 8.70 -25.38
CA PRO A 161 -25.11 9.46 -25.44
C PRO A 161 -26.27 8.57 -25.01
N VAL A 162 -26.77 8.77 -23.80
CA VAL A 162 -28.06 8.22 -23.40
C VAL A 162 -29.10 8.90 -24.28
N LYS A 163 -29.69 8.16 -25.23
CA LYS A 163 -30.87 8.61 -25.95
C LYS A 163 -31.95 8.89 -24.93
N THR A 164 -32.20 10.16 -24.65
CA THR A 164 -33.21 10.63 -23.70
C THR A 164 -34.57 10.05 -24.08
N PRO A 165 -35.12 9.08 -23.33
CA PRO A 165 -36.54 8.76 -23.46
C PRO A 165 -37.29 9.99 -22.95
N GLN A 166 -38.33 10.44 -23.66
CA GLN A 166 -39.13 11.60 -23.26
C GLN A 166 -39.57 11.45 -21.79
N LEU A 167 -38.94 12.24 -20.92
CA LEU A 167 -39.23 12.30 -19.49
C LEU A 167 -40.67 12.77 -19.31
N ARG A 168 -41.52 11.87 -18.82
CA ARG A 168 -42.81 12.24 -18.22
C ARG A 168 -42.54 13.24 -17.09
N LYS A 169 -43.38 14.28 -17.00
CA LYS A 169 -43.33 15.29 -15.93
C LYS A 169 -43.18 14.60 -14.56
N PRO A 170 -42.17 14.97 -13.75
CA PRO A 170 -41.96 14.37 -12.44
C PRO A 170 -43.13 14.72 -11.53
N THR A 171 -43.79 13.69 -11.02
CA THR A 171 -44.63 13.80 -9.82
C THR A 171 -43.68 14.00 -8.64
N SER A 172 -44.00 14.95 -7.76
CA SER A 172 -43.19 15.31 -6.60
C SER A 172 -43.13 14.16 -5.60
N THR A 173 -42.12 13.30 -5.71
CA THR A 173 -41.68 12.42 -4.62
C THR A 173 -40.57 13.12 -3.83
N PRO A 174 -40.56 13.00 -2.50
CA PRO A 174 -39.55 13.61 -1.65
C PRO A 174 -38.16 13.09 -2.01
N THR A 175 -37.21 14.01 -2.16
CA THR A 175 -35.80 13.73 -2.42
C THR A 175 -35.27 12.77 -1.35
N PRO A 176 -34.69 11.62 -1.72
CA PRO A 176 -33.99 10.77 -0.76
C PRO A 176 -32.89 11.59 -0.11
N LYS A 177 -32.92 11.70 1.22
CA LYS A 177 -31.80 12.29 1.96
C LYS A 177 -30.55 11.45 1.69
N THR A 178 -29.48 12.10 1.25
CA THR A 178 -28.14 11.53 1.22
C THR A 178 -27.84 10.94 2.61
N PRO A 179 -27.36 9.69 2.73
CA PRO A 179 -27.02 9.12 4.02
C PRO A 179 -25.94 9.95 4.70
N ASP A 180 -26.16 10.31 5.97
CA ASP A 180 -25.15 10.93 6.80
C ASP A 180 -24.06 9.88 7.12
N LEU A 181 -22.91 9.99 6.46
CA LEU A 181 -21.77 9.09 6.62
C LEU A 181 -21.03 9.29 7.97
N THR A 182 -21.40 10.29 8.77
CA THR A 182 -20.75 10.56 10.06
C THR A 182 -21.29 9.71 11.22
N THR A 183 -22.39 8.97 11.02
CA THR A 183 -23.03 8.13 12.05
C THR A 183 -23.02 6.64 11.71
N LEU A 184 -22.00 6.14 10.99
CA LEU A 184 -21.83 4.70 10.83
C LEU A 184 -21.56 4.08 12.20
N GLU A 185 -22.57 3.39 12.73
CA GLU A 185 -22.51 2.62 13.97
C GLU A 185 -21.26 1.74 13.95
N THR A 186 -20.42 1.89 14.97
CA THR A 186 -19.35 0.93 15.27
C THR A 186 -19.96 -0.45 15.28
N VAL A 187 -19.67 -1.26 14.26
CA VAL A 187 -20.13 -2.64 14.16
C VAL A 187 -19.75 -3.33 15.47
N SER A 188 -20.75 -3.86 16.19
CA SER A 188 -20.48 -4.61 17.43
C SER A 188 -19.45 -5.69 17.11
N PRO A 189 -18.30 -5.72 17.81
CA PRO A 189 -17.24 -6.66 17.48
C PRO A 189 -17.79 -8.09 17.57
N LEU A 190 -17.41 -8.92 16.59
CA LEU A 190 -17.68 -10.36 16.63
C LEU A 190 -17.30 -10.87 18.03
N ALA A 191 -18.19 -11.66 18.65
CA ALA A 191 -17.92 -12.22 19.97
C ALA A 191 -16.54 -12.92 19.94
N PRO A 192 -15.60 -12.55 20.84
CA PRO A 192 -14.22 -13.00 20.72
C PRO A 192 -14.17 -14.52 20.83
N ILE A 193 -13.66 -15.14 19.77
CA ILE A 193 -13.32 -16.57 19.76
C ILE A 193 -12.12 -16.73 20.70
N PRO A 194 -12.13 -17.62 21.70
CA PRO A 194 -10.96 -17.84 22.54
C PRO A 194 -9.70 -18.11 21.69
N THR A 195 -8.57 -17.47 22.03
CA THR A 195 -7.29 -17.58 21.31
C THR A 195 -6.82 -19.03 21.08
N ASN A 196 -7.28 -19.96 21.91
CA ASN A 196 -6.92 -21.38 21.85
C ASN A 196 -7.78 -22.19 20.86
N GLN A 197 -8.74 -21.56 20.17
CA GLN A 197 -9.53 -22.24 19.13
C GLN A 197 -8.82 -22.17 17.79
N ILE A 198 -9.05 -23.18 16.95
CA ILE A 198 -8.55 -23.22 15.58
C ILE A 198 -9.62 -22.60 14.69
N LEU A 199 -9.25 -21.56 13.95
CA LEU A 199 -10.06 -21.03 12.88
C LEU A 199 -9.98 -21.98 11.68
N VAL A 200 -11.14 -22.39 11.16
CA VAL A 200 -11.24 -23.31 10.03
C VAL A 200 -12.09 -22.67 8.94
N ILE A 201 -11.44 -22.24 7.86
CA ILE A 201 -12.12 -21.69 6.69
C ILE A 201 -12.24 -22.81 5.65
N ARG A 202 -13.47 -23.21 5.34
CA ARG A 202 -13.78 -24.17 4.28
C ARG A 202 -13.91 -23.44 2.96
N ASP A 203 -13.65 -24.18 1.88
CA ASP A 203 -13.68 -23.66 0.51
C ASP A 203 -12.85 -22.38 0.38
N ALA A 204 -11.72 -22.36 1.09
CA ALA A 204 -10.81 -21.24 1.13
C ALA A 204 -10.10 -21.11 -0.23
N PRO A 205 -9.80 -19.87 -0.65
CA PRO A 205 -8.97 -19.61 -1.81
C PRO A 205 -7.62 -20.36 -1.74
N GLN A 206 -7.10 -20.76 -2.90
CA GLN A 206 -5.88 -21.58 -3.01
C GLN A 206 -4.68 -20.93 -2.30
N GLU A 207 -4.56 -19.61 -2.39
CA GLU A 207 -3.54 -18.82 -1.71
C GLU A 207 -3.54 -19.05 -0.19
N LEU A 208 -4.71 -19.09 0.46
CA LEU A 208 -4.83 -19.35 1.89
C LEU A 208 -4.57 -20.81 2.22
N VAL A 209 -5.16 -21.73 1.45
CA VAL A 209 -4.95 -23.17 1.61
C VAL A 209 -3.46 -23.50 1.61
N LEU A 210 -2.69 -22.90 0.71
CA LEU A 210 -1.25 -23.13 0.57
C LEU A 210 -0.46 -22.77 1.83
N LEU A 211 -0.90 -21.77 2.59
CA LEU A 211 -0.25 -21.32 3.83
C LEU A 211 -0.39 -22.30 4.99
N SER A 212 -1.41 -23.15 4.98
CA SER A 212 -1.64 -24.17 6.03
C SER A 212 -1.50 -25.60 5.53
N SER A 213 -1.11 -25.76 4.26
CA SER A 213 -0.94 -27.06 3.63
C SER A 213 0.28 -27.78 4.21
N PRO A 214 0.12 -29.02 4.68
CA PRO A 214 1.21 -29.76 5.29
C PRO A 214 2.31 -30.06 4.27
N ARG A 215 3.54 -30.23 4.76
CA ARG A 215 4.68 -30.60 3.89
C ARG A 215 4.38 -31.91 3.15
N GLN A 216 4.62 -31.93 1.84
CA GLN A 216 4.48 -33.17 1.07
C GLN A 216 5.41 -34.25 1.66
N GLY A 217 4.91 -35.47 1.75
CA GLY A 217 5.63 -36.57 2.40
C GLY A 217 5.65 -36.52 3.93
N THR A 218 4.88 -35.64 4.57
CA THR A 218 4.66 -35.72 6.03
C THR A 218 4.06 -37.10 6.34
N GLN A 219 4.85 -37.93 7.02
CA GLN A 219 4.54 -39.34 7.30
C GLN A 219 3.12 -39.49 7.87
N GLY A 220 2.25 -40.18 7.14
CA GLY A 220 0.90 -40.54 7.58
C GLY A 220 -0.26 -39.79 6.92
N LEU A 221 -0.01 -38.87 5.98
CA LEU A 221 -1.06 -38.31 5.12
C LEU A 221 -1.15 -39.08 3.78
N PRO A 222 -2.36 -39.33 3.27
CA PRO A 222 -2.53 -39.85 1.92
C PRO A 222 -2.07 -38.82 0.87
N SER A 223 -1.56 -39.29 -0.27
CA SER A 223 -1.20 -38.44 -1.41
C SER A 223 -2.40 -37.66 -1.95
N ASP A 224 -3.59 -38.26 -1.86
CA ASP A 224 -4.86 -37.62 -2.15
C ASP A 224 -5.61 -37.29 -0.87
N LEU A 225 -5.46 -36.04 -0.42
CA LEU A 225 -6.31 -35.50 0.63
C LEU A 225 -7.78 -35.45 0.16
N PRO A 226 -8.76 -35.73 1.04
CA PRO A 226 -10.17 -35.57 0.71
C PRO A 226 -10.47 -34.15 0.21
N PRO A 227 -11.41 -33.95 -0.74
CA PRO A 227 -11.73 -32.62 -1.29
C PRO A 227 -12.01 -31.57 -0.20
N LYS A 228 -12.73 -31.97 0.86
CA LYS A 228 -13.01 -31.13 2.02
C LYS A 228 -11.75 -30.60 2.70
N ILE A 229 -10.67 -31.38 2.76
CA ILE A 229 -9.39 -30.96 3.36
C ILE A 229 -8.57 -30.14 2.35
N LYS A 230 -8.58 -30.52 1.06
CA LYS A 230 -7.88 -29.80 -0.02
C LYS A 230 -8.30 -28.33 -0.13
N GLY A 231 -9.55 -28.00 0.18
CA GLY A 231 -10.06 -26.62 0.18
C GLY A 231 -10.11 -25.96 1.56
N THR A 232 -9.41 -26.47 2.57
CA THR A 232 -9.47 -25.89 3.93
C THR A 232 -8.22 -25.10 4.26
N PHE A 233 -8.41 -23.88 4.77
CA PHE A 233 -7.38 -23.12 5.44
C PHE A 233 -7.55 -23.24 6.96
N TYR A 234 -6.50 -23.68 7.64
CA TYR A 234 -6.43 -23.74 9.11
C TYR A 234 -5.61 -22.57 9.61
N ASN A 235 -6.14 -21.84 10.59
CA ASN A 235 -5.44 -20.74 11.21
C ASN A 235 -5.68 -20.73 12.73
N TRP A 236 -4.89 -19.91 13.44
CA TRP A 236 -5.01 -19.74 14.88
C TRP A 236 -6.26 -18.93 15.21
N GLY A 237 -6.75 -19.00 16.44
CA GLY A 237 -7.92 -18.23 16.88
C GLY A 237 -7.59 -16.74 16.94
N MET A 238 -8.48 -15.91 16.42
CA MET A 238 -8.31 -14.45 16.30
C MET A 238 -6.97 -14.04 15.63
N PRO A 239 -6.69 -14.52 14.40
CA PRO A 239 -5.39 -14.30 13.75
C PRO A 239 -5.12 -12.82 13.53
N GLY A 240 -3.99 -12.33 14.05
CA GLY A 240 -3.58 -10.92 13.95
C GLY A 240 -4.10 -10.00 15.05
N ASN A 241 -4.95 -10.49 15.96
CA ASN A 241 -5.50 -9.66 17.02
C ASN A 241 -4.39 -9.00 17.86
N GLY A 242 -4.52 -7.71 18.14
CA GLY A 242 -3.55 -6.89 18.87
C GLY A 242 -2.37 -6.36 18.04
N VAL A 243 -2.24 -6.78 16.77
CA VAL A 243 -1.24 -6.27 15.82
C VAL A 243 -1.88 -5.23 14.91
N VAL A 244 -1.11 -4.19 14.54
CA VAL A 244 -1.54 -3.17 13.56
C VAL A 244 -0.77 -3.35 12.26
N VAL A 245 -1.48 -3.35 11.13
CA VAL A 245 -0.90 -3.35 9.80
C VAL A 245 -1.23 -2.03 9.11
N TYR A 246 -0.18 -1.27 8.80
CA TYR A 246 -0.23 -0.05 8.01
C TYR A 246 -0.15 -0.43 6.54
N VAL A 247 -1.22 -0.18 5.80
CA VAL A 247 -1.29 -0.46 4.36
C VAL A 247 -1.01 0.85 3.62
N LEU A 248 0.24 1.03 3.21
CA LEU A 248 0.69 2.19 2.43
C LEU A 248 0.46 1.85 0.97
N ASP A 249 -0.73 2.14 0.45
CA ASP A 249 -1.13 1.73 -0.89
C ASP A 249 -2.06 2.77 -1.55
N THR A 250 -2.88 2.38 -2.52
CA THR A 250 -3.72 3.29 -3.31
C THR A 250 -4.99 3.77 -2.62
N GLY A 251 -5.12 3.44 -1.33
CA GLY A 251 -6.34 3.59 -0.55
C GLY A 251 -7.02 2.24 -0.30
N CYS A 252 -8.29 2.26 0.08
CA CYS A 252 -9.07 1.06 0.36
C CYS A 252 -10.57 1.37 0.32
N ASP A 253 -11.32 0.70 -0.55
CA ASP A 253 -12.78 0.78 -0.52
C ASP A 253 -13.35 -0.08 0.62
N ARG A 254 -13.57 0.57 1.78
CA ARG A 254 -14.14 -0.08 2.97
C ARG A 254 -15.58 -0.55 2.78
N SER A 255 -16.29 -0.08 1.75
CA SER A 255 -17.67 -0.48 1.49
C SER A 255 -17.79 -1.86 0.85
N HIS A 256 -16.67 -2.38 0.33
CA HIS A 256 -16.63 -3.71 -0.27
C HIS A 256 -17.00 -4.81 0.75
N PRO A 257 -17.87 -5.79 0.42
CA PRO A 257 -18.34 -6.81 1.38
C PRO A 257 -17.24 -7.65 2.04
N GLU A 258 -16.07 -7.73 1.41
CA GLU A 258 -14.86 -8.34 1.97
C GLU A 258 -14.45 -7.74 3.32
N PHE A 259 -14.75 -6.46 3.54
CA PHE A 259 -14.32 -5.71 4.73
C PHE A 259 -15.40 -5.56 5.80
N LYS A 260 -16.55 -6.21 5.66
CA LYS A 260 -17.66 -6.09 6.62
C LYS A 260 -17.27 -6.35 8.08
N ASN A 261 -16.21 -7.16 8.29
CA ASN A 261 -15.68 -7.56 9.60
C ASN A 261 -14.25 -7.04 9.84
N ALA A 262 -13.67 -6.27 8.91
CA ALA A 262 -12.31 -5.79 9.04
C ALA A 262 -12.23 -4.70 10.13
N ASN A 263 -11.16 -4.76 10.94
CA ASN A 263 -10.92 -3.78 12.00
C ASN A 263 -10.11 -2.59 11.45
N PHE A 264 -10.77 -1.61 10.82
CA PHE A 264 -10.10 -0.36 10.46
C PHE A 264 -9.94 0.54 11.68
N GLU A 265 -8.71 0.75 12.12
CA GLU A 265 -8.39 1.56 13.30
C GLU A 265 -8.25 3.05 12.95
N ASP A 266 -7.61 3.38 11.82
CA ASP A 266 -7.45 4.78 11.40
C ASP A 266 -7.13 4.92 9.90
N TRP A 267 -7.06 6.18 9.45
CA TRP A 267 -6.66 6.62 8.12
C TRP A 267 -5.67 7.78 8.24
N ILE A 268 -4.51 7.66 7.60
CA ILE A 268 -3.51 8.73 7.56
C ILE A 268 -3.67 9.52 6.27
N ASP A 269 -4.11 10.76 6.40
CA ASP A 269 -4.28 11.68 5.28
C ASP A 269 -2.92 12.28 4.87
N ILE A 270 -2.63 12.26 3.56
CA ILE A 270 -1.40 12.82 2.98
C ILE A 270 -1.66 13.96 1.99
N GLY A 271 -0.58 14.65 1.63
CA GLY A 271 -0.58 15.65 0.60
C GLY A 271 -1.37 16.89 0.99
N ARG A 272 -1.57 17.75 -0.01
CA ARG A 272 -2.35 18.99 0.09
C ARG A 272 -3.84 18.72 -0.08
N PHE A 273 -4.15 17.76 -0.92
CA PHE A 273 -5.50 17.35 -1.27
C PHE A 273 -5.66 15.92 -0.77
N PRO A 274 -5.98 15.68 0.50
CA PRO A 274 -6.07 14.32 0.98
C PRO A 274 -7.17 13.57 0.22
N LEU A 275 -6.91 12.29 -0.06
CA LEU A 275 -7.91 11.42 -0.67
C LEU A 275 -9.08 11.22 0.30
N GLU A 276 -10.30 11.09 -0.23
CA GLU A 276 -11.46 10.74 0.60
C GLU A 276 -11.26 9.37 1.26
N ARG A 277 -11.39 9.32 2.59
CA ARG A 277 -11.25 8.09 3.38
C ARG A 277 -12.25 7.04 2.91
N GLY A 278 -11.80 5.80 2.82
CA GLY A 278 -12.62 4.71 2.29
C GLY A 278 -12.71 4.69 0.77
N THR A 279 -11.85 5.45 0.07
CA THR A 279 -11.71 5.39 -1.38
C THR A 279 -10.43 4.66 -1.75
N ASP A 280 -10.46 3.95 -2.88
CA ASP A 280 -9.30 3.42 -3.57
C ASP A 280 -9.35 3.88 -5.02
N VAL A 281 -8.39 4.72 -5.41
CA VAL A 281 -8.46 5.47 -6.68
C VAL A 281 -7.72 4.82 -7.83
N TRP A 282 -6.98 3.74 -7.57
CA TRP A 282 -6.23 3.10 -8.63
C TRP A 282 -7.08 2.13 -9.43
N GLN A 283 -6.77 2.01 -10.72
CA GLN A 283 -7.40 1.03 -11.58
C GLN A 283 -7.21 -0.36 -10.96
N ASN A 284 -8.31 -1.09 -10.77
CA ASN A 284 -8.35 -2.41 -10.14
C ASN A 284 -8.26 -2.45 -8.60
N TYR A 285 -8.43 -1.33 -7.88
CA TYR A 285 -8.54 -1.33 -6.41
C TYR A 285 -7.32 -1.97 -5.71
N HIS A 286 -6.10 -1.60 -6.13
CA HIS A 286 -4.87 -2.28 -5.71
C HIS A 286 -4.71 -2.30 -4.18
N GLY A 287 -4.89 -1.16 -3.50
CA GLY A 287 -4.81 -1.06 -2.05
C GLY A 287 -5.91 -1.81 -1.31
N SER A 288 -7.11 -1.89 -1.88
CA SER A 288 -8.21 -2.74 -1.39
C SER A 288 -7.84 -4.22 -1.51
N ILE A 289 -7.28 -4.65 -2.64
CA ILE A 289 -6.81 -6.04 -2.79
C ILE A 289 -5.75 -6.35 -1.73
N MET A 290 -4.78 -5.45 -1.51
CA MET A 290 -3.73 -5.67 -0.50
C MET A 290 -4.31 -5.75 0.91
N SER A 291 -5.21 -4.82 1.26
CA SER A 291 -5.90 -4.81 2.55
C SER A 291 -6.72 -6.09 2.76
N ALA A 292 -7.35 -6.61 1.71
CA ALA A 292 -8.14 -7.83 1.74
C ALA A 292 -7.29 -9.06 2.01
N HIS A 293 -6.15 -9.22 1.34
CA HIS A 293 -5.23 -10.34 1.59
C HIS A 293 -4.65 -10.32 3.02
N ILE A 294 -4.62 -9.15 3.66
CA ILE A 294 -4.24 -9.03 5.07
C ILE A 294 -5.40 -9.38 5.99
N SER A 295 -6.50 -8.63 5.96
CA SER A 295 -7.57 -8.72 6.98
C SER A 295 -8.99 -8.83 6.43
N GLY A 296 -9.15 -9.19 5.16
CA GLY A 296 -10.44 -9.45 4.55
C GLY A 296 -11.14 -10.69 5.13
N ASP A 297 -12.47 -10.68 5.16
CA ASP A 297 -13.31 -11.76 5.71
C ASP A 297 -13.08 -13.11 5.02
N THR A 298 -12.57 -13.12 3.79
CA THR A 298 -12.61 -14.30 2.92
C THR A 298 -11.25 -14.67 2.35
N VAL A 299 -10.45 -13.66 1.98
CA VAL A 299 -9.08 -13.83 1.45
C VAL A 299 -8.01 -13.43 2.47
N GLY A 300 -8.40 -12.92 3.65
CA GLY A 300 -7.47 -12.41 4.65
C GLY A 300 -6.74 -13.50 5.44
N VAL A 301 -5.41 -13.33 5.57
CA VAL A 301 -4.56 -14.20 6.40
C VAL A 301 -4.71 -13.90 7.90
N SER A 302 -4.95 -12.64 8.26
CA SER A 302 -5.03 -12.13 9.64
C SER A 302 -6.27 -11.27 9.83
N GLN A 303 -7.44 -11.91 9.83
CA GLN A 303 -8.77 -11.29 9.83
C GLN A 303 -9.08 -10.37 11.03
N TYR A 304 -8.27 -10.42 12.09
CA TYR A 304 -8.47 -9.63 13.31
C TYR A 304 -7.34 -8.61 13.53
N ALA A 305 -6.45 -8.43 12.55
CA ALA A 305 -5.44 -7.37 12.63
C ALA A 305 -6.12 -6.00 12.52
N GLY A 306 -5.62 -5.02 13.25
CA GLY A 306 -5.99 -3.62 13.02
C GLY A 306 -5.40 -3.13 11.70
N LEU A 307 -6.20 -2.49 10.87
CA LEU A 307 -5.76 -1.86 9.63
C LEU A 307 -5.69 -0.34 9.81
N VAL A 308 -4.55 0.23 9.46
CA VAL A 308 -4.41 1.68 9.24
C VAL A 308 -4.12 1.89 7.77
N ASN A 309 -5.06 2.49 7.05
CA ASN A 309 -4.86 2.79 5.63
C ASN A 309 -4.12 4.10 5.46
N VAL A 310 -3.12 4.08 4.59
CA VAL A 310 -2.27 5.23 4.29
C VAL A 310 -2.23 5.37 2.78
N PRO A 311 -3.21 6.04 2.16
CA PRO A 311 -3.19 6.31 0.73
C PRO A 311 -1.89 7.03 0.39
N PHE A 312 -1.12 6.54 -0.56
CA PHE A 312 0.02 7.29 -1.10
C PHE A 312 -0.37 8.15 -2.31
N PHE A 313 -1.61 8.03 -2.79
CA PHE A 313 -2.22 8.98 -3.71
C PHE A 313 -2.89 10.10 -2.91
N ASP A 314 -2.73 11.31 -3.40
CA ASP A 314 -3.58 12.41 -2.99
C ASP A 314 -4.80 12.53 -3.95
N GLY A 315 -5.70 13.46 -3.67
CA GLY A 315 -6.90 13.75 -4.43
C GLY A 315 -6.65 14.33 -5.83
N THR A 316 -5.39 14.67 -6.17
CA THR A 316 -5.00 14.99 -7.55
C THR A 316 -4.69 13.72 -8.36
N LEU A 317 -4.68 12.56 -7.70
CA LEU A 317 -4.26 11.27 -8.26
C LEU A 317 -2.77 11.24 -8.64
N GLY A 318 -1.97 12.12 -8.05
CA GLY A 318 -0.52 12.12 -8.18
C GLY A 318 0.11 10.91 -7.49
N PHE A 319 1.00 10.22 -8.20
CA PHE A 319 1.89 9.21 -7.62
C PHE A 319 3.33 9.72 -7.71
N GLU A 320 3.79 10.31 -6.62
CA GLU A 320 5.08 10.99 -6.60
C GLU A 320 6.02 10.42 -5.53
N LEU A 321 7.32 10.51 -5.80
CA LEU A 321 8.35 10.10 -4.86
C LEU A 321 8.28 10.86 -3.52
N THR A 322 7.86 12.12 -3.57
CA THR A 322 7.58 12.99 -2.42
C THR A 322 6.43 12.44 -1.58
N THR A 323 5.31 12.04 -2.21
CA THR A 323 4.18 11.42 -1.49
C THR A 323 4.60 10.13 -0.79
N ALA A 324 5.48 9.33 -1.40
CA ALA A 324 6.03 8.12 -0.80
C ALA A 324 6.90 8.38 0.45
N LEU A 325 7.66 9.48 0.47
CA LEU A 325 8.40 9.91 1.66
C LEU A 325 7.47 10.43 2.75
N GLU A 326 6.45 11.19 2.36
CA GLU A 326 5.46 11.74 3.28
C GLU A 326 4.67 10.63 3.98
N VAL A 327 4.18 9.62 3.26
CA VAL A 327 3.46 8.49 3.87
C VAL A 327 4.32 7.77 4.90
N LEU A 328 5.62 7.57 4.64
CA LEU A 328 6.53 6.93 5.59
C LEU A 328 6.71 7.81 6.84
N ALA A 329 6.89 9.12 6.67
CA ALA A 329 7.06 10.07 7.76
C ALA A 329 5.81 10.19 8.64
N LYS A 330 4.63 10.34 8.04
CA LYS A 330 3.35 10.40 8.78
C LYS A 330 3.01 9.06 9.43
N THR A 331 3.36 7.94 8.79
CA THR A 331 3.23 6.61 9.40
C THR A 331 4.12 6.48 10.63
N PHE A 332 5.37 6.95 10.56
CA PHE A 332 6.27 6.98 11.72
C PHE A 332 5.67 7.78 12.88
N ASP A 333 5.13 8.97 12.61
CA ASP A 333 4.49 9.79 13.62
C ASP A 333 3.27 9.10 14.25
N HIS A 334 2.42 8.53 13.41
CA HIS A 334 1.23 7.81 13.86
C HIS A 334 1.60 6.60 14.74
N ILE A 335 2.63 5.83 14.35
CA ILE A 335 3.10 4.71 15.18
C ILE A 335 3.59 5.22 16.54
N LYS A 336 4.43 6.25 16.58
CA LYS A 336 4.94 6.77 17.85
C LYS A 336 3.83 7.29 18.76
N SER A 337 2.87 8.01 18.20
CA SER A 337 1.79 8.63 18.96
C SER A 337 0.72 7.63 19.40
N ASN A 338 0.34 6.68 18.55
CA ASN A 338 -0.86 5.86 18.76
C ASN A 338 -0.54 4.37 19.02
N ASN A 339 0.55 3.85 18.47
CA ASN A 339 0.81 2.40 18.42
C ASN A 339 2.21 1.99 18.91
N SER A 340 2.88 2.84 19.69
CA SER A 340 4.25 2.60 20.19
C SER A 340 4.38 1.39 21.14
N HIS A 341 3.27 0.90 21.66
CA HIS A 341 3.20 -0.23 22.59
C HIS A 341 2.73 -1.54 21.93
N ARG A 342 2.44 -1.54 20.63
CA ARG A 342 1.91 -2.68 19.88
C ARG A 342 2.85 -3.07 18.74
N PRO A 343 2.94 -4.35 18.36
CA PRO A 343 3.60 -4.73 17.13
C PRO A 343 2.91 -4.07 15.92
N CYS A 344 3.71 -3.48 15.04
CA CYS A 344 3.28 -2.79 13.83
C CYS A 344 3.95 -3.43 12.61
N ILE A 345 3.20 -3.53 11.51
CA ILE A 345 3.71 -4.00 10.23
C ILE A 345 3.41 -2.94 9.18
N LEU A 346 4.41 -2.55 8.38
CA LEU A 346 4.21 -1.69 7.21
C LEU A 346 4.18 -2.58 5.98
N ASN A 347 3.05 -2.57 5.26
CA ASN A 347 2.90 -3.25 3.99
C ASN A 347 3.17 -2.28 2.83
N LEU A 348 4.31 -2.46 2.15
CA LEU A 348 4.77 -1.62 1.04
C LEU A 348 4.71 -2.42 -0.28
N SER A 349 3.50 -2.57 -0.82
CA SER A 349 3.24 -3.32 -2.06
C SER A 349 3.57 -2.52 -3.33
N TRP A 350 4.64 -1.73 -3.29
CA TRP A 350 5.11 -0.85 -4.36
C TRP A 350 6.63 -0.73 -4.33
N GLY A 351 7.20 -0.12 -5.37
CA GLY A 351 8.62 0.21 -5.43
C GLY A 351 8.92 1.27 -6.46
N PHE A 352 9.88 2.16 -6.16
CA PHE A 352 10.28 3.26 -7.03
C PHE A 352 11.68 3.08 -7.57
N ASN A 353 11.85 3.31 -8.87
CA ASN A 353 13.15 3.50 -9.47
C ASN A 353 13.60 4.95 -9.19
N LEU A 354 14.67 5.13 -8.43
CA LEU A 354 15.21 6.47 -8.16
C LEU A 354 16.19 6.97 -9.25
N GLY A 355 16.45 6.14 -10.27
CA GLY A 355 17.64 6.31 -11.11
C GLY A 355 18.93 6.30 -10.28
N ASP A 356 20.05 6.61 -10.92
CA ASP A 356 21.31 6.89 -10.23
C ASP A 356 21.42 8.36 -9.79
N ASP A 357 20.51 9.22 -10.26
CA ASP A 357 20.67 10.68 -10.23
C ASP A 357 20.12 11.38 -8.97
N ILE A 358 19.49 10.66 -8.03
CA ILE A 358 18.84 11.28 -6.85
C ILE A 358 19.36 10.69 -5.52
N PRO A 359 20.66 10.79 -5.21
CA PRO A 359 21.28 10.16 -4.04
C PRO A 359 20.73 10.67 -2.70
N PHE A 360 20.30 11.93 -2.64
CA PHE A 360 19.77 12.57 -1.45
C PHE A 360 18.34 12.09 -1.11
N ILE A 361 17.46 11.87 -2.10
CA ILE A 361 16.17 11.20 -1.83
C ILE A 361 16.40 9.77 -1.37
N ARG A 362 17.33 9.05 -2.02
CA ARG A 362 17.71 7.72 -1.57
C ARG A 362 18.11 7.78 -0.09
N ALA A 363 19.05 8.65 0.28
CA ALA A 363 19.47 8.84 1.67
C ALA A 363 18.29 9.14 2.61
N LEU A 364 17.37 10.04 2.24
CA LEU A 364 16.20 10.36 3.05
C LEU A 364 15.26 9.15 3.25
N PHE A 365 15.04 8.32 2.22
CA PHE A 365 14.33 7.04 2.40
C PHE A 365 15.04 6.16 3.43
N GLY A 366 16.36 6.03 3.31
CA GLY A 366 17.18 5.24 4.22
C GLY A 366 17.06 5.74 5.66
N ASP A 367 17.13 7.05 5.88
CA ASP A 367 16.97 7.69 7.18
C ASP A 367 15.61 7.37 7.80
N ILE A 368 14.51 7.56 7.06
CA ILE A 368 13.15 7.35 7.60
C ILE A 368 12.91 5.86 7.89
N LEU A 369 13.33 4.97 6.99
CA LEU A 369 13.20 3.52 7.21
C LEU A 369 14.04 3.05 8.42
N LYS A 370 15.21 3.66 8.62
CA LYS A 370 16.06 3.38 9.78
C LYS A 370 15.38 3.84 11.07
N GLU A 371 14.79 5.03 11.08
CA GLU A 371 14.01 5.51 12.23
C GLU A 371 12.80 4.60 12.52
N LEU A 372 12.06 4.17 11.49
CA LEU A 372 10.97 3.21 11.62
C LEU A 372 11.43 1.89 12.25
N THR A 373 12.50 1.29 11.74
CA THR A 373 13.03 0.02 12.28
C THR A 373 13.61 0.18 13.69
N ASN A 374 14.14 1.35 14.03
CA ASN A 374 14.65 1.66 15.38
C ASN A 374 13.55 1.82 16.44
N LEU A 375 12.27 1.89 16.05
CA LEU A 375 11.17 1.88 17.02
C LEU A 375 11.08 0.54 17.79
N GLY A 376 11.70 -0.52 17.28
CA GLY A 376 11.72 -1.84 17.92
C GLY A 376 10.41 -2.62 17.79
N ASN A 377 9.28 -1.97 17.55
CA ASN A 377 7.98 -2.60 17.36
C ASN A 377 7.54 -2.74 15.89
N VAL A 378 8.40 -2.43 14.94
CA VAL A 378 8.06 -2.34 13.51
C VAL A 378 8.72 -3.44 12.68
N ILE A 379 7.92 -4.09 11.83
CA ILE A 379 8.38 -4.86 10.67
C ILE A 379 7.99 -4.10 9.40
N ILE A 380 8.91 -3.99 8.45
CA ILE A 380 8.65 -3.44 7.12
C ILE A 380 8.61 -4.60 6.14
N VAL A 381 7.53 -4.77 5.40
CA VAL A 381 7.38 -5.79 4.36
C VAL A 381 7.26 -5.08 3.02
N THR A 382 8.16 -5.36 2.09
CA THR A 382 8.21 -4.70 0.78
C THR A 382 8.22 -5.71 -0.36
N SER A 383 7.62 -5.31 -1.48
CA SER A 383 7.57 -6.12 -2.69
C SER A 383 8.95 -6.24 -3.35
N ALA A 384 9.30 -7.43 -3.84
CA ALA A 384 10.58 -7.63 -4.54
C ALA A 384 10.62 -6.93 -5.91
N GLY A 385 9.46 -6.71 -6.53
CA GLY A 385 9.31 -6.15 -7.87
C GLY A 385 8.79 -7.18 -8.88
N ASN A 386 8.15 -6.69 -9.94
CA ASN A 386 7.53 -7.53 -10.98
C ASN A 386 8.40 -7.67 -12.24
N ASP A 387 9.68 -7.30 -12.15
CA ASP A 387 10.63 -7.54 -13.23
C ASP A 387 11.01 -9.03 -13.32
N SER A 388 11.83 -9.40 -14.31
CA SER A 388 12.26 -10.79 -14.47
C SER A 388 12.99 -11.33 -13.22
N PRO A 389 12.93 -12.65 -12.93
CA PRO A 389 13.62 -13.26 -11.79
C PRO A 389 15.10 -12.92 -11.64
N ALA A 390 15.82 -12.68 -12.74
CA ALA A 390 17.24 -12.36 -12.75
C ALA A 390 17.54 -10.86 -12.62
N THR A 391 16.52 -10.00 -12.65
CA THR A 391 16.70 -8.55 -12.56
C THR A 391 17.14 -8.16 -11.15
N ARG A 392 18.27 -7.47 -11.03
CA ARG A 392 18.76 -6.97 -9.73
C ARG A 392 17.75 -6.01 -9.11
N ILE A 393 17.52 -6.16 -7.81
CA ILE A 393 16.65 -5.26 -7.04
C ILE A 393 17.35 -3.93 -6.81
N THR A 394 16.81 -2.87 -7.41
CA THR A 394 17.34 -1.50 -7.31
C THR A 394 16.31 -0.49 -6.81
N LYS A 395 15.04 -0.90 -6.72
CA LYS A 395 13.93 -0.03 -6.32
C LYS A 395 13.94 0.25 -4.82
N VAL A 396 13.62 1.47 -4.41
CA VAL A 396 13.29 1.76 -3.01
C VAL A 396 11.84 1.37 -2.72
N PRO A 397 11.53 0.89 -1.50
CA PRO A 397 12.44 0.72 -0.36
C PRO A 397 13.20 -0.62 -0.38
N THR A 398 12.89 -1.53 -1.31
CA THR A 398 13.39 -2.91 -1.36
C THR A 398 14.92 -3.02 -1.39
N ILE A 399 15.62 -2.08 -2.04
CA ILE A 399 17.09 -2.04 -2.06
C ILE A 399 17.72 -1.99 -0.66
N TYR A 400 17.01 -1.49 0.36
CA TYR A 400 17.51 -1.49 1.74
C TYR A 400 17.59 -2.87 2.36
N GLY A 401 16.94 -3.89 1.79
CA GLY A 401 17.06 -5.26 2.27
C GLY A 401 18.45 -5.88 2.09
N TYR A 402 19.34 -5.26 1.30
CA TYR A 402 20.76 -5.65 1.22
C TYR A 402 21.57 -5.18 2.44
N ASP A 403 21.13 -4.12 3.11
CA ASP A 403 21.79 -3.64 4.33
C ASP A 403 21.31 -4.44 5.54
N LYS A 404 22.24 -5.18 6.14
CA LYS A 404 22.00 -6.04 7.30
C LYS A 404 21.61 -5.27 8.57
N SER A 405 21.75 -3.95 8.58
CA SER A 405 21.24 -3.10 9.66
C SER A 405 19.71 -3.11 9.72
N PHE A 406 19.02 -3.32 8.58
CA PHE A 406 17.56 -3.43 8.49
C PHE A 406 17.06 -4.85 8.81
N LYS A 407 17.30 -5.30 10.04
CA LYS A 407 16.95 -6.67 10.50
C LYS A 407 15.46 -7.01 10.37
N ASN A 408 14.60 -6.00 10.45
CA ASN A 408 13.14 -6.14 10.41
C ASN A 408 12.55 -5.69 9.06
N LEU A 409 13.36 -5.58 8.00
CA LEU A 409 12.88 -5.40 6.64
C LEU A 409 12.81 -6.78 5.97
N VAL A 410 11.63 -7.16 5.53
CA VAL A 410 11.31 -8.41 4.83
C VAL A 410 10.99 -8.10 3.38
N VAL A 411 11.57 -8.87 2.45
CA VAL A 411 11.31 -8.72 1.02
C VAL A 411 10.50 -9.92 0.53
N ALA A 412 9.35 -9.66 -0.09
CA ALA A 412 8.44 -10.70 -0.56
C ALA A 412 8.53 -10.89 -2.08
N GLY A 413 8.96 -12.09 -2.49
CA GLY A 413 8.89 -12.58 -3.87
C GLY A 413 7.60 -13.34 -4.15
N ALA A 414 7.31 -13.51 -5.44
CA ALA A 414 6.10 -14.15 -5.92
C ALA A 414 6.39 -15.50 -6.58
N VAL A 415 5.48 -16.46 -6.38
CA VAL A 415 5.54 -17.79 -7.02
C VAL A 415 4.26 -18.11 -7.76
N ASP A 416 4.37 -19.06 -8.69
CA ASP A 416 3.24 -19.59 -9.43
C ASP A 416 2.53 -20.72 -8.64
N PRO A 417 1.21 -20.90 -8.84
CA PRO A 417 0.44 -21.91 -8.10
C PRO A 417 0.69 -23.36 -8.55
N VAL A 418 1.39 -23.59 -9.66
CA VAL A 418 1.51 -24.90 -10.31
C VAL A 418 2.87 -25.55 -10.05
N ASN A 419 3.95 -24.83 -10.34
CA ASN A 419 5.32 -25.28 -10.20
C ASN A 419 5.96 -24.79 -8.91
N PHE A 420 5.37 -23.79 -8.25
CA PHE A 420 5.95 -23.14 -7.06
C PHE A 420 7.35 -22.59 -7.35
N ALA A 421 7.59 -22.22 -8.61
CA ALA A 421 8.79 -21.59 -9.05
C ALA A 421 8.69 -20.09 -8.81
N ASN A 422 9.84 -19.45 -8.57
CA ASN A 422 9.90 -18.00 -8.51
C ASN A 422 9.54 -17.41 -9.88
N LEU A 423 8.53 -16.54 -9.91
CA LEU A 423 8.01 -15.94 -11.14
C LEU A 423 8.64 -14.59 -11.47
N LEU A 424 8.91 -13.81 -10.43
CA LEU A 424 9.21 -12.39 -10.53
C LEU A 424 10.55 -12.10 -9.85
N GLN A 425 10.89 -10.84 -9.74
CA GLN A 425 12.15 -10.38 -9.19
C GLN A 425 12.46 -11.02 -7.83
N SER A 426 13.70 -11.49 -7.67
CA SER A 426 14.17 -12.09 -6.43
C SER A 426 15.68 -11.97 -6.32
N ASP A 427 16.21 -11.88 -5.11
CA ASP A 427 17.65 -11.97 -4.87
C ASP A 427 17.92 -12.67 -3.54
N THR A 428 18.60 -13.82 -3.60
CA THR A 428 18.96 -14.62 -2.43
C THR A 428 20.01 -13.96 -1.54
N MET A 429 20.66 -12.88 -2.00
CA MET A 429 21.57 -12.06 -1.19
C MET A 429 20.83 -11.21 -0.15
N LEU A 430 19.52 -11.01 -0.31
CA LEU A 430 18.68 -10.31 0.66
C LEU A 430 18.47 -11.16 1.91
N THR A 431 18.77 -10.59 3.08
CA THR A 431 18.80 -11.32 4.36
C THR A 431 17.46 -11.96 4.71
N ASN A 432 16.36 -11.26 4.40
CA ASN A 432 15.00 -11.64 4.76
C ASN A 432 14.11 -11.76 3.51
N MET A 433 14.62 -12.41 2.47
CA MET A 433 13.81 -12.80 1.31
C MET A 433 12.89 -13.96 1.67
N VAL A 434 11.60 -13.82 1.32
CA VAL A 434 10.59 -14.87 1.47
C VAL A 434 9.71 -14.95 0.22
N TRP A 435 8.96 -16.04 0.07
CA TRP A 435 8.09 -16.25 -1.09
C TRP A 435 6.66 -16.59 -0.67
N ALA A 436 5.71 -15.98 -1.36
CA ALA A 436 4.28 -16.28 -1.24
C ALA A 436 3.64 -16.36 -2.63
N LEU A 437 2.39 -16.84 -2.70
CA LEU A 437 1.69 -16.92 -3.97
C LEU A 437 1.46 -15.51 -4.53
N GLY A 438 1.86 -15.30 -5.79
CA GLY A 438 1.68 -14.01 -6.47
C GLY A 438 0.99 -14.12 -7.82
N GLN A 439 0.50 -15.30 -8.22
CA GLN A 439 -0.29 -15.48 -9.43
C GLN A 439 -1.57 -16.26 -9.13
N SER A 440 -2.65 -15.96 -9.86
CA SER A 440 -3.97 -16.57 -9.69
C SER A 440 -4.53 -16.41 -8.27
N VAL A 441 -4.10 -15.33 -7.61
CA VAL A 441 -4.68 -14.89 -6.35
C VAL A 441 -6.08 -14.35 -6.61
N THR A 442 -6.92 -14.43 -5.60
CA THR A 442 -8.25 -13.83 -5.64
C THR A 442 -8.11 -12.33 -5.53
N GLU A 443 -8.65 -11.60 -6.49
CA GLU A 443 -8.67 -10.15 -6.52
C GLU A 443 -10.09 -9.66 -6.24
N LEU A 444 -10.18 -8.50 -5.60
CA LEU A 444 -11.44 -7.81 -5.41
C LEU A 444 -11.81 -7.12 -6.71
N GLN A 445 -13.10 -7.10 -7.03
CA GLN A 445 -13.64 -6.29 -8.10
C GLN A 445 -14.98 -5.71 -7.67
N GLN A 446 -15.36 -4.59 -8.26
CA GLN A 446 -16.74 -4.12 -8.11
C GLN A 446 -17.63 -4.90 -9.07
N PRO A 447 -18.80 -5.36 -8.61
CA PRO A 447 -19.78 -5.95 -9.51
C PRO A 447 -20.30 -4.90 -10.49
N ASP A 448 -20.94 -5.35 -11.57
CA ASP A 448 -21.60 -4.44 -12.51
C ASP A 448 -22.71 -3.67 -11.78
N LEU A 449 -22.48 -2.37 -11.56
CA LEU A 449 -23.38 -1.47 -10.84
C LEU A 449 -24.76 -1.31 -11.50
N ARG A 450 -24.93 -1.80 -12.74
CA ARG A 450 -26.23 -1.84 -13.44
C ARG A 450 -27.10 -3.00 -13.00
N LEU A 451 -26.51 -4.02 -12.35
CA LEU A 451 -27.26 -5.13 -11.79
C LEU A 451 -27.97 -4.68 -10.51
N ASP A 452 -29.21 -5.13 -10.33
CA ASP A 452 -29.92 -4.92 -9.07
C ASP A 452 -29.14 -5.63 -7.94
N PRO A 453 -28.84 -4.95 -6.81
CA PRO A 453 -28.09 -5.54 -5.70
C PRO A 453 -28.63 -6.87 -5.20
N ARG A 454 -29.93 -7.17 -5.40
CA ARG A 454 -30.56 -8.43 -5.02
C ARG A 454 -30.11 -9.63 -5.86
N TYR A 455 -29.54 -9.39 -7.05
CA TYR A 455 -29.01 -10.45 -7.92
C TYR A 455 -27.49 -10.62 -7.78
N LEU A 456 -26.83 -9.71 -7.08
CA LEU A 456 -25.39 -9.81 -6.85
C LEU A 456 -25.09 -10.99 -5.94
N GLN A 457 -24.27 -11.89 -6.44
CA GLN A 457 -23.73 -13.00 -5.69
C GLN A 457 -22.35 -12.63 -5.16
N ARG A 458 -21.92 -13.34 -4.13
CA ARG A 458 -20.58 -13.13 -3.55
C ARG A 458 -19.49 -13.28 -4.60
N SER A 459 -19.61 -14.23 -5.52
CA SER A 459 -18.64 -14.42 -6.61
C SER A 459 -18.48 -13.21 -7.54
N ASP A 460 -19.49 -12.34 -7.63
CA ASP A 460 -19.42 -11.16 -8.51
C ASP A 460 -18.45 -10.10 -7.98
N TYR A 461 -18.07 -10.18 -6.70
CA TYR A 461 -17.10 -9.30 -6.05
C TYR A 461 -15.66 -9.79 -6.17
N TYR A 462 -15.42 -10.94 -6.81
CA TYR A 462 -14.08 -11.53 -6.90
C TYR A 462 -13.73 -11.96 -8.32
N ALA A 463 -12.49 -11.71 -8.70
CA ALA A 463 -11.89 -12.25 -9.90
C ALA A 463 -10.69 -13.13 -9.54
N LYS A 464 -10.30 -13.99 -10.49
CA LYS A 464 -8.95 -14.55 -10.50
C LYS A 464 -8.09 -13.66 -11.37
N GLY A 465 -7.15 -12.97 -10.77
CA GLY A 465 -6.35 -11.97 -11.47
C GLY A 465 -4.87 -12.30 -11.58
N TYR A 466 -4.21 -11.45 -12.36
CA TYR A 466 -2.76 -11.44 -12.53
C TYR A 466 -2.15 -10.74 -11.32
N GLY A 467 -1.93 -11.50 -10.25
CA GLY A 467 -1.25 -10.99 -9.08
C GLY A 467 0.18 -10.54 -9.36
N GLY A 468 0.90 -10.18 -8.31
CA GLY A 468 2.33 -9.89 -8.37
C GLY A 468 3.00 -10.00 -7.02
N THR A 469 4.20 -9.44 -6.91
CA THR A 469 4.90 -9.34 -5.62
C THR A 469 4.12 -8.51 -4.59
N SER A 470 3.20 -7.64 -5.02
CA SER A 470 2.23 -6.95 -4.16
C SER A 470 1.38 -7.91 -3.33
N ALA A 471 0.71 -8.88 -3.97
CA ALA A 471 -0.12 -9.87 -3.27
C ALA A 471 0.71 -10.75 -2.32
N ALA A 472 1.93 -11.10 -2.73
CA ALA A 472 2.88 -11.82 -1.88
C ALA A 472 3.29 -10.99 -0.65
N THR A 473 3.47 -9.68 -0.80
CA THR A 473 3.76 -8.73 0.28
C THR A 473 2.60 -8.68 1.28
N ALA A 474 1.37 -8.50 0.81
CA ALA A 474 0.17 -8.50 1.65
C ALA A 474 -0.02 -9.81 2.41
N THR A 475 0.14 -10.95 1.72
CA THR A 475 0.08 -12.29 2.33
C THR A 475 1.14 -12.45 3.43
N THR A 476 2.36 -11.98 3.16
CA THR A 476 3.48 -12.02 4.11
C THR A 476 3.19 -11.15 5.34
N SER A 477 2.68 -9.93 5.12
CA SER A 477 2.27 -9.01 6.19
C SER A 477 1.21 -9.63 7.09
N GLY A 478 0.16 -10.22 6.51
CA GLY A 478 -0.88 -10.91 7.28
C GLY A 478 -0.32 -12.10 8.06
N LEU A 479 0.60 -12.88 7.48
CA LEU A 479 1.18 -14.01 8.18
C LEU A 479 2.10 -13.59 9.35
N LEU A 480 2.85 -12.52 9.20
CA LEU A 480 3.63 -11.93 10.30
C LEU A 480 2.71 -11.43 11.43
N ALA A 481 1.56 -10.85 11.08
CA ALA A 481 0.56 -10.45 12.08
C ALA A 481 0.05 -11.67 12.87
N VAL A 482 -0.16 -12.82 12.21
CA VAL A 482 -0.48 -14.07 12.90
C VAL A 482 0.61 -14.44 13.91
N PHE A 483 1.88 -14.47 13.53
CA PHE A 483 2.96 -14.86 14.47
C PHE A 483 3.14 -13.89 15.63
N LEU A 484 3.01 -12.58 15.38
CA LEU A 484 3.07 -11.58 16.43
C LEU A 484 1.90 -11.74 17.40
N SER A 485 0.67 -11.94 16.90
CA SER A 485 -0.52 -12.11 17.75
C SER A 485 -0.44 -13.30 18.71
N GLN A 486 0.29 -14.36 18.33
CA GLN A 486 0.53 -15.52 19.20
C GLN A 486 1.46 -15.24 20.37
N ASN A 487 2.36 -14.27 20.19
CA ASN A 487 3.43 -13.97 21.12
C ASN A 487 3.15 -12.73 21.97
N LEU A 488 1.98 -12.09 21.85
CA LEU A 488 1.64 -10.88 22.61
C LEU A 488 1.69 -11.05 24.13
N ASN A 489 1.45 -12.26 24.63
CA ASN A 489 1.54 -12.58 26.05
C ASN A 489 2.98 -12.97 26.49
N SER A 490 3.94 -12.94 25.57
CA SER A 490 5.34 -13.17 25.88
C SER A 490 5.87 -12.06 26.78
N LYS A 491 6.77 -12.42 27.70
CA LYS A 491 7.53 -11.44 28.49
C LYS A 491 8.72 -10.86 27.73
N ALA A 492 9.02 -11.39 26.55
CA ALA A 492 10.11 -10.91 25.72
C ALA A 492 9.88 -9.44 25.33
N PRO A 493 10.93 -8.62 25.28
CA PRO A 493 10.88 -7.28 24.68
C PRO A 493 10.28 -7.31 23.27
N LEU A 494 9.59 -6.22 22.89
CA LEU A 494 8.83 -6.16 21.65
C LEU A 494 9.70 -6.28 20.38
N ASP A 495 10.93 -5.79 20.44
CA ASP A 495 11.96 -5.95 19.41
C ASP A 495 12.42 -7.40 19.23
N GLU A 496 12.51 -8.16 20.33
CA GLU A 496 12.76 -9.59 20.28
C GLU A 496 11.57 -10.35 19.68
N GLN A 497 10.33 -9.98 20.06
CA GLN A 497 9.12 -10.59 19.49
C GLN A 497 9.03 -10.37 17.98
N VAL A 498 9.31 -9.15 17.52
CA VAL A 498 9.39 -8.78 16.12
C VAL A 498 10.45 -9.59 15.38
N SER A 499 11.68 -9.63 15.91
CA SER A 499 12.77 -10.40 15.30
C SER A 499 12.44 -11.89 15.22
N SER A 500 11.82 -12.44 16.27
CA SER A 500 11.39 -13.83 16.35
C SER A 500 10.31 -14.17 15.31
N ALA A 501 9.38 -13.25 15.05
CA ALA A 501 8.35 -13.45 14.03
C ALA A 501 8.96 -13.53 12.61
N VAL A 502 9.93 -12.67 12.29
CA VAL A 502 10.66 -12.70 11.01
C VAL A 502 11.46 -14.00 10.87
N GLU A 503 12.18 -14.42 11.91
CA GLU A 503 12.93 -15.67 11.87
C GLU A 503 12.00 -16.88 11.71
N LYS A 504 10.91 -16.93 12.49
CA LYS A 504 9.91 -17.99 12.40
C LYS A 504 9.33 -18.12 11.00
N LEU A 505 9.00 -17.00 10.35
CA LEU A 505 8.52 -16.96 8.96
C LEU A 505 9.48 -17.69 8.01
N LYS A 506 10.78 -17.45 8.14
CA LYS A 506 11.81 -18.10 7.33
C LYS A 506 12.00 -19.57 7.69
N THR A 507 12.11 -19.90 8.98
CA THR A 507 12.42 -21.26 9.44
C THR A 507 11.36 -22.28 9.03
N ILE A 508 10.08 -21.89 9.02
CA ILE A 508 8.98 -22.79 8.69
C ILE A 508 8.57 -22.75 7.21
N SER A 509 9.21 -21.90 6.41
CA SER A 509 9.03 -21.90 4.96
C SER A 509 9.64 -23.17 4.35
N PHE A 510 9.00 -23.75 3.33
CA PHE A 510 9.53 -24.95 2.68
C PHE A 510 9.06 -25.09 1.23
N PRO A 511 9.88 -25.70 0.34
CA PRO A 511 9.49 -25.97 -1.04
C PRO A 511 8.28 -26.91 -1.10
N ARG A 512 7.27 -26.53 -1.89
CA ARG A 512 6.06 -27.34 -2.07
C ARG A 512 6.21 -28.44 -3.12
N LYS A 513 7.25 -28.36 -3.95
CA LYS A 513 7.64 -29.33 -4.97
C LYS A 513 9.16 -29.30 -5.12
N GLU A 514 9.75 -30.38 -5.64
CA GLU A 514 11.16 -30.41 -6.02
C GLU A 514 11.47 -29.29 -7.03
N GLY A 515 12.56 -28.56 -6.80
CA GLY A 515 12.96 -27.39 -7.60
C GLY A 515 12.19 -26.09 -7.31
N GLY A 516 11.14 -26.12 -6.49
CA GLY A 516 10.42 -24.92 -6.07
C GLY A 516 11.15 -24.13 -4.99
N VAL A 517 10.79 -22.85 -4.84
CA VAL A 517 11.32 -21.99 -3.77
C VAL A 517 10.59 -22.24 -2.44
N PRO A 518 11.20 -21.93 -1.28
CA PRO A 518 10.55 -22.10 0.00
C PRO A 518 9.40 -21.09 0.19
N ILE A 519 8.16 -21.59 0.17
CA ILE A 519 6.96 -20.76 0.36
C ILE A 519 6.65 -20.66 1.85
N ILE A 520 6.30 -19.45 2.29
CA ILE A 520 5.84 -19.16 3.65
C ILE A 520 4.68 -20.06 4.07
N HIS A 521 4.60 -20.33 5.37
CA HIS A 521 3.66 -21.29 5.94
C HIS A 521 3.31 -20.86 7.36
N ASN A 522 2.09 -21.10 7.82
CA ASN A 522 1.60 -20.62 9.11
C ASN A 522 1.91 -21.53 10.31
N GLY A 523 2.68 -22.57 10.06
CA GLY A 523 3.14 -23.53 11.06
C GLY A 523 2.08 -24.57 11.45
N PHE A 524 0.88 -24.55 10.86
CA PHE A 524 -0.11 -25.58 11.13
C PHE A 524 0.33 -26.95 10.60
N THR A 525 0.16 -27.96 11.42
CA THR A 525 0.41 -29.34 11.03
C THR A 525 -0.84 -30.19 11.27
N PRO A 526 -0.88 -31.44 10.76
CA PRO A 526 -2.03 -32.30 10.98
C PRO A 526 -2.33 -32.61 12.46
N ASP A 527 -1.33 -32.55 13.35
CA ASP A 527 -1.55 -32.68 14.80
C ASP A 527 -2.41 -31.54 15.35
N ASP A 528 -2.34 -30.35 14.72
CA ASP A 528 -3.07 -29.15 15.13
C ASP A 528 -4.46 -29.09 14.49
N TRP A 529 -4.82 -30.01 13.59
CA TRP A 529 -6.15 -30.02 12.98
C TRP A 529 -7.24 -30.45 13.98
N PRO A 530 -8.50 -30.01 13.78
CA PRO A 530 -9.62 -30.57 14.53
C PRO A 530 -9.66 -32.10 14.41
N LYS A 531 -9.96 -32.82 15.50
CA LYS A 531 -10.03 -34.30 15.53
C LYS A 531 -10.89 -34.89 14.41
N ARG A 532 -11.98 -34.20 14.03
CA ARG A 532 -12.83 -34.61 12.91
C ARG A 532 -12.08 -34.63 11.57
N ASP A 533 -11.21 -33.67 11.33
CA ASP A 533 -10.44 -33.53 10.09
C ASP A 533 -9.25 -34.50 10.09
N GLN A 534 -8.60 -34.70 11.25
CA GLN A 534 -7.62 -35.77 11.42
C GLN A 534 -8.20 -37.15 11.09
N LYS A 535 -9.44 -37.43 11.53
CA LYS A 535 -10.13 -38.70 11.23
C LYS A 535 -10.39 -38.88 9.73
N LEU A 536 -10.72 -37.80 9.01
CA LEU A 536 -11.00 -37.85 7.57
C LEU A 536 -9.79 -38.29 6.73
N VAL A 537 -8.58 -37.99 7.20
CA VAL A 537 -7.34 -38.39 6.52
C VAL A 537 -6.69 -39.64 7.12
N GLY A 538 -7.36 -40.29 8.08
CA GLY A 538 -6.79 -41.44 8.80
C GLY A 538 -5.55 -41.09 9.64
N TYR A 539 -5.37 -39.81 10.00
CA TYR A 539 -4.20 -39.35 10.73
C TYR A 539 -4.19 -39.92 12.15
N LYS A 540 -3.17 -40.71 12.46
CA LYS A 540 -2.92 -41.22 13.81
C LYS A 540 -1.86 -40.34 14.45
N SER A 541 -2.28 -39.45 15.35
CA SER A 541 -1.34 -38.62 16.11
C SER A 541 -0.29 -39.50 16.79
N LYS A 542 0.97 -39.08 16.75
CA LYS A 542 2.09 -39.76 17.40
C LYS A 542 1.94 -39.59 18.93
N LYS A 543 1.07 -40.39 19.55
CA LYS A 543 0.95 -40.49 21.01
C LYS A 543 2.34 -40.74 21.61
N GLY A 544 2.85 -39.79 22.40
CA GLY A 544 4.05 -39.98 23.21
C GLY A 544 5.26 -39.11 22.87
N LYS A 545 5.23 -38.29 21.81
CA LYS A 545 6.13 -37.15 21.72
C LYS A 545 5.34 -35.91 22.07
N SER A 546 5.33 -35.56 23.35
CA SER A 546 5.05 -34.20 23.79
C SER A 546 5.84 -33.29 22.86
N ARG A 547 5.15 -32.52 22.01
CA ARG A 547 5.84 -31.47 21.27
C ARG A 547 6.38 -30.55 22.34
N CYS A 548 7.69 -30.57 22.59
CA CYS A 548 8.39 -29.35 22.94
C CYS A 548 8.13 -28.45 21.71
N ILE A 549 7.00 -27.74 21.73
CA ILE A 549 6.67 -26.73 20.72
C ILE A 549 7.92 -25.86 20.69
N LEU A 550 8.52 -25.72 19.51
CA LEU A 550 9.63 -24.81 19.22
C LEU A 550 9.14 -23.36 19.40
N LEU A 551 8.80 -23.00 20.65
CA LEU A 551 8.49 -21.67 21.15
C LEU A 551 9.61 -21.18 22.08
N ARG A 552 10.73 -21.92 22.21
CA ARG A 552 11.90 -21.47 22.98
C ARG A 552 13.17 -21.58 22.17
N LEU A 553 13.60 -20.42 21.67
CA LEU A 553 14.98 -20.12 21.29
C LEU A 553 15.90 -19.92 22.52
N GLU A 554 15.38 -20.05 23.74
CA GLU A 554 16.19 -19.95 24.96
C GLU A 554 16.37 -21.30 25.67
N LYS A 555 17.65 -21.67 25.81
CA LYS A 555 18.28 -22.66 26.70
C LYS A 555 17.35 -23.47 27.64
N TYR A 556 17.47 -24.79 27.52
CA TYR A 556 17.26 -25.85 28.52
C TYR A 556 16.03 -25.78 29.44
N LEU A 557 15.06 -26.66 29.18
CA LEU A 557 14.44 -27.63 30.13
C LEU A 557 13.16 -28.18 29.47
N CYS A 558 13.22 -29.40 28.92
CA CYS A 558 12.02 -30.22 28.68
C CYS A 558 11.79 -31.05 29.96
N PHE A 559 10.57 -31.01 30.52
CA PHE A 559 10.09 -31.97 31.52
C PHE A 559 9.26 -33.05 30.83
#